data_AF-A0A9D6DY61-F1
#
_entry.id   AF-A0A9D6DY61-F1
#
_cell.length_a   1.000
_cell.length_b   1.000
_cell.length_c   1.000
_cell.angle_alpha   90.00
_cell.angle_beta   90.00
_cell.angle_gamma   90.00
#
_symmetry.space_group_name_H-M   'P 1'
#
loop_
_entity.id
_entity.type
_entity.pdbx_description
1 polymer ?
#
loop_
_entity_poly.entity_id
_entity_poly.type
_entity_poly.pdbx_seq_one_letter_code
_entity_poly.pdbx_strand_id
1 'polypeptide(L)'
;MNPGKSSSPDQDALTSEVEAASLLYADIFEAVQSNDIAAVKGFLSIGTDVNQHGDAGEIPLHWAASNGYKEITEFLLSRGADIRARTQEGNGPIHLAVLEGHRDMVELLLSKGARPDEKGENDWTPLHFAATCGYQDIVDLLLSRGANFQARTMQGSQPIHWAASEGHKETVDFLLSKGARADEKGENDWTPLHFAASNGHNEVADLLLSQGADPRSQTSYGSMPVHWAASEGHLPMVELFLDKGVGVDERGSDDWTPLHRAAGRGRVEIAEFLLSRGAEVNGTTKSAWTPLHSAASEGHKEMVKLLLDHGADLNAGINDGRTAVALARKKGHKEVADFLERSVPPGQPAPDPTEAALEQETLAEVEEPGQESVLAQPAGTSAPWQYTPAEKTAAKGEAFPVPVSSGGKNKVLFALTVVMLAVLVAAGNSFFKGSGKSETSPPQPLQVTATEVPGEKAVANKQEAPSKLPDNTAVIPAAPAPGLIRVVSNVSLARAYLDGKYVGKTDLTCAGIKPGAHSLKVTKEGFETWQKKISLKPGQEIEVAVNLTKVPVPPPPRAAPAPEAQPYKRYSPPPSPPRSYPRYQPPPRRPSPAPRKAAPELPMGELH
;
A
#
# COMPACT_ATOMS: atom_id res chain seq x y z
N MET A 1 57.39 55.24 -0.07
CA MET A 1 56.40 55.11 -1.16
C MET A 1 55.98 53.66 -1.22
N ASN A 2 54.69 53.42 -1.05
CA ASN A 2 54.07 52.09 -1.10
C ASN A 2 54.05 51.61 -2.56
N PRO A 3 54.34 50.32 -2.83
CA PRO A 3 53.47 49.64 -3.78
C PRO A 3 53.18 48.17 -3.41
N GLY A 4 51.92 47.78 -3.64
CA GLY A 4 51.60 46.47 -4.18
C GLY A 4 51.31 45.34 -3.18
N LYS A 5 50.14 45.37 -2.54
CA LYS A 5 49.41 44.11 -2.28
C LYS A 5 48.71 43.73 -3.58
N SER A 6 49.39 42.95 -4.42
CA SER A 6 48.74 42.17 -5.46
C SER A 6 48.01 41.01 -4.77
N SER A 7 46.69 41.10 -4.65
CA SER A 7 45.84 39.92 -4.47
C SER A 7 46.09 39.00 -5.67
N SER A 8 46.75 37.87 -5.41
CA SER A 8 47.07 36.86 -6.41
C SER A 8 45.77 36.27 -6.98
N PRO A 9 45.57 36.29 -8.32
CA PRO A 9 44.44 35.60 -8.97
C PRO A 9 44.46 34.09 -8.75
N ASP A 10 45.60 33.52 -8.37
CA ASP A 10 45.81 32.08 -8.28
C ASP A 10 45.20 31.47 -7.02
N GLN A 11 45.01 32.22 -5.94
CA GLN A 11 44.30 31.69 -4.76
C GLN A 11 42.79 31.58 -4.99
N ASP A 12 42.19 32.54 -5.68
CA ASP A 12 40.78 32.48 -6.10
C ASP A 12 40.57 31.44 -7.22
N ALA A 13 41.57 31.25 -8.11
CA ALA A 13 41.53 30.21 -9.12
C ALA A 13 41.66 28.80 -8.51
N LEU A 14 42.59 28.58 -7.57
CA LEU A 14 42.73 27.30 -6.88
C LEU A 14 41.52 26.95 -6.01
N THR A 15 40.92 27.92 -5.32
CA THR A 15 39.67 27.65 -4.57
C THR A 15 38.52 27.34 -5.52
N SER A 16 38.41 28.03 -6.67
CA SER A 16 37.41 27.72 -7.70
C SER A 16 37.61 26.33 -8.32
N GLU A 17 38.85 25.88 -8.51
CA GLU A 17 39.16 24.54 -9.03
C GLU A 17 38.91 23.44 -8.01
N VAL A 18 39.17 23.69 -6.71
CA VAL A 18 38.89 22.75 -5.62
C VAL A 18 37.38 22.66 -5.32
N GLU A 19 36.66 23.78 -5.38
CA GLU A 19 35.19 23.80 -5.31
C GLU A 19 34.56 23.12 -6.52
N ALA A 20 35.05 23.40 -7.74
CA ALA A 20 34.61 22.69 -8.96
C ALA A 20 34.93 21.19 -8.90
N ALA A 21 36.06 20.79 -8.31
CA ALA A 21 36.40 19.40 -8.07
C ALA A 21 35.49 18.75 -7.02
N SER A 22 35.13 19.45 -5.94
CA SER A 22 34.16 18.97 -4.94
C SER A 22 32.76 18.77 -5.54
N LEU A 23 32.34 19.68 -6.44
CA LEU A 23 31.12 19.57 -7.24
C LEU A 23 31.20 18.50 -8.35
N LEU A 24 32.40 17.98 -8.67
CA LEU A 24 32.55 16.84 -9.58
C LEU A 24 32.28 15.49 -8.88
N TYR A 25 32.31 15.47 -7.54
CA TYR A 25 32.05 14.28 -6.72
C TYR A 25 30.68 14.28 -6.04
N ALA A 26 30.12 15.46 -5.75
CA ALA A 26 28.80 15.60 -5.14
C ALA A 26 27.69 15.57 -6.20
N ASP A 27 26.52 15.08 -5.82
CA ASP A 27 25.35 15.00 -6.71
C ASP A 27 24.45 16.22 -6.47
N ILE A 28 23.80 16.75 -7.52
CA ILE A 28 22.82 17.82 -7.39
C ILE A 28 21.70 17.44 -6.40
N PHE A 29 21.40 16.14 -6.29
CA PHE A 29 20.46 15.61 -5.30
C PHE A 29 20.92 15.79 -3.86
N GLU A 30 22.21 15.62 -3.56
CA GLU A 30 22.76 15.82 -2.21
C GLU A 30 22.73 17.31 -1.82
N ALA A 31 23.01 18.20 -2.78
CA ALA A 31 22.88 19.65 -2.58
C ALA A 31 21.43 20.08 -2.31
N VAL A 32 20.45 19.51 -3.03
CA VAL A 32 19.04 19.78 -2.75
C VAL A 32 18.64 19.20 -1.39
N GLN A 33 19.03 17.97 -1.07
CA GLN A 33 18.72 17.33 0.22
C GLN A 33 19.23 18.14 1.42
N SER A 34 20.43 18.70 1.30
CA SER A 34 21.05 19.56 2.33
C SER A 34 20.56 21.01 2.33
N ASN A 35 19.61 21.37 1.45
CA ASN A 35 19.11 22.73 1.25
C ASN A 35 20.22 23.76 0.91
N ASP A 36 21.27 23.34 0.22
CA ASP A 36 22.37 24.21 -0.18
C ASP A 36 22.12 24.82 -1.56
N ILE A 37 21.47 25.99 -1.58
CA ILE A 37 21.20 26.73 -2.82
C ILE A 37 22.48 27.19 -3.53
N ALA A 38 23.59 27.41 -2.82
CA ALA A 38 24.85 27.83 -3.43
C ALA A 38 25.46 26.68 -4.21
N ALA A 39 25.48 25.47 -3.62
CA ALA A 39 25.88 24.26 -4.32
C ALA A 39 24.97 23.97 -5.52
N VAL A 40 23.63 24.04 -5.37
CA VAL A 40 22.69 23.87 -6.50
C VAL A 40 22.97 24.85 -7.64
N LYS A 41 23.23 26.13 -7.32
CA LYS A 41 23.64 27.15 -8.31
C LYS A 41 24.95 26.79 -8.99
N GLY A 42 25.94 26.31 -8.23
CA GLY A 42 27.21 25.82 -8.72
C GLY A 42 27.04 24.69 -9.73
N PHE A 43 26.30 23.64 -9.37
CA PHE A 43 26.00 22.50 -10.25
C PHE A 43 25.35 22.91 -11.58
N LEU A 44 24.33 23.78 -11.54
CA LEU A 44 23.68 24.21 -12.78
C LEU A 44 24.57 25.16 -13.62
N SER A 45 25.58 25.80 -13.03
CA SER A 45 26.53 26.65 -13.76
C SER A 45 27.57 25.85 -14.54
N ILE A 46 27.94 24.66 -14.05
CA ILE A 46 28.88 23.74 -14.71
C ILE A 46 28.22 22.88 -15.79
N GLY A 47 26.91 23.05 -16.02
CA GLY A 47 26.15 22.38 -17.08
C GLY A 47 25.44 21.10 -16.67
N THR A 48 25.26 20.84 -15.37
CA THR A 48 24.41 19.74 -14.88
C THR A 48 22.98 19.92 -15.40
N ASP A 49 22.37 18.83 -15.87
CA ASP A 49 20.97 18.85 -16.31
C ASP A 49 20.04 19.11 -15.12
N VAL A 50 19.23 20.16 -15.20
CA VAL A 50 18.25 20.52 -14.18
C VAL A 50 17.17 19.44 -13.98
N ASN A 51 16.96 18.60 -15.00
CA ASN A 51 16.03 17.48 -15.01
C ASN A 51 16.75 16.13 -14.91
N GLN A 52 17.99 16.11 -14.40
CA GLN A 52 18.71 14.87 -14.16
C GLN A 52 17.83 13.92 -13.33
N HIS A 53 17.68 12.68 -13.81
CA HIS A 53 16.91 11.66 -13.11
C HIS A 53 17.77 10.93 -12.08
N GLY A 54 17.22 10.75 -10.89
CA GLY A 54 17.74 9.86 -9.85
C GLY A 54 17.34 8.40 -10.08
N ASP A 55 17.73 7.53 -9.16
CA ASP A 55 17.52 6.08 -9.26
C ASP A 55 16.02 5.69 -9.25
N ALA A 56 15.15 6.51 -8.65
CA ALA A 56 13.70 6.31 -8.61
C ALA A 56 12.95 7.19 -9.65
N GLY A 57 13.65 7.70 -10.67
CA GLY A 57 13.08 8.55 -11.73
C GLY A 57 12.75 9.98 -11.28
N GLU A 58 13.05 10.33 -10.04
CA GLU A 58 12.88 11.66 -9.49
C GLU A 58 13.86 12.67 -10.11
N ILE A 59 13.54 13.95 -9.99
CA ILE A 59 14.39 15.07 -10.46
C ILE A 59 14.64 15.99 -9.27
N PRO A 60 15.65 16.88 -9.31
CA PRO A 60 15.94 17.80 -8.20
C PRO A 60 14.71 18.56 -7.68
N LEU A 61 13.78 18.90 -8.58
CA LEU A 61 12.52 19.57 -8.23
C LEU A 61 11.60 18.73 -7.32
N HIS A 62 11.58 17.40 -7.47
CA HIS A 62 10.79 16.52 -6.60
C HIS A 62 11.26 16.62 -5.14
N TRP A 63 12.58 16.58 -4.91
CA TRP A 63 13.17 16.71 -3.57
C TRP A 63 12.93 18.10 -2.99
N ALA A 64 13.15 19.15 -3.78
CA ALA A 64 12.92 20.52 -3.33
C ALA A 64 11.45 20.77 -2.96
N ALA A 65 10.51 20.24 -3.75
CA ALA A 65 9.08 20.32 -3.47
C ALA A 65 8.67 19.52 -2.23
N SER A 66 9.17 18.28 -2.10
CA SER A 66 8.89 17.40 -0.97
C SER A 66 9.42 17.94 0.36
N ASN A 67 10.50 18.72 0.37
CA ASN A 67 11.05 19.31 1.60
C ASN A 67 10.64 20.79 1.81
N GLY A 68 9.82 21.34 0.91
CA GLY A 68 9.33 22.72 1.04
C GLY A 68 10.39 23.80 0.79
N TYR A 69 11.50 23.46 0.13
CA TYR A 69 12.60 24.38 -0.17
C TYR A 69 12.22 25.36 -1.29
N LYS A 70 11.52 26.44 -0.94
CA LYS A 70 10.98 27.44 -1.88
C LYS A 70 12.03 28.07 -2.77
N GLU A 71 13.12 28.57 -2.19
CA GLU A 71 14.16 29.28 -2.94
C GLU A 71 14.83 28.38 -3.97
N ILE A 72 15.12 27.13 -3.59
CA ILE A 72 15.65 26.11 -4.49
C ILE A 72 14.63 25.79 -5.58
N THR A 73 13.36 25.61 -5.22
CA THR A 73 12.28 25.32 -6.18
C THR A 73 12.11 26.42 -7.21
N GLU A 74 12.06 27.69 -6.79
CA GLU A 74 11.99 28.85 -7.69
C GLU A 74 13.20 28.89 -8.63
N PHE A 75 14.39 28.64 -8.08
CA PHE A 75 15.62 28.62 -8.87
C PHE A 75 15.60 27.50 -9.91
N LEU A 76 15.28 26.27 -9.52
CA LEU A 76 15.18 25.12 -10.42
C LEU A 76 14.16 25.38 -11.56
N LEU A 77 12.97 25.90 -11.22
CA LEU A 77 11.95 26.25 -12.21
C LEU A 77 12.43 27.37 -13.15
N SER A 78 13.17 28.36 -12.65
CA SER A 78 13.76 29.43 -13.49
C SER A 78 14.80 28.90 -14.49
N ARG A 79 15.38 27.73 -14.22
CA ARG A 79 16.36 27.04 -15.08
C ARG A 79 15.75 25.98 -15.98
N GLY A 80 14.42 25.85 -16.00
CA GLY A 80 13.72 24.91 -16.88
C GLY A 80 13.49 23.53 -16.28
N ALA A 81 13.46 23.41 -14.95
CA ALA A 81 12.98 22.19 -14.32
C ALA A 81 11.54 21.87 -14.78
N ASP A 82 11.29 20.63 -15.17
CA ASP A 82 9.97 20.19 -15.61
C ASP A 82 9.04 20.05 -14.40
N ILE A 83 8.13 21.03 -14.28
CA ILE A 83 7.13 21.07 -13.22
C ILE A 83 6.15 19.89 -13.24
N ARG A 84 6.07 19.17 -14.37
CA ARG A 84 5.20 17.99 -14.56
C ARG A 84 5.98 16.69 -14.65
N ALA A 85 7.27 16.70 -14.31
CA ALA A 85 8.05 15.48 -14.21
C ALA A 85 7.37 14.49 -13.25
N ARG A 86 7.62 13.20 -13.44
CA ARG A 86 7.04 12.14 -12.62
C ARG A 86 8.13 11.22 -12.11
N THR A 87 8.00 10.81 -10.86
CA THR A 87 8.79 9.69 -10.29
C THR A 87 8.37 8.37 -10.94
N GLN A 88 9.09 7.28 -10.65
CA GLN A 88 8.72 5.93 -11.08
C GLN A 88 7.34 5.48 -10.56
N GLU A 89 6.94 5.98 -9.39
CA GLU A 89 5.60 5.76 -8.82
C GLU A 89 4.52 6.55 -9.58
N GLY A 90 4.91 7.51 -10.42
CA GLY A 90 4.01 8.35 -11.20
C GLY A 90 3.67 9.68 -10.52
N ASN A 91 4.17 9.93 -9.31
CA ASN A 91 3.92 11.16 -8.55
C ASN A 91 4.74 12.33 -9.10
N GLY A 92 4.12 13.50 -9.25
CA GLY A 92 4.78 14.74 -9.64
C GLY A 92 5.15 15.64 -8.46
N PRO A 93 5.92 16.74 -8.66
CA PRO A 93 6.37 17.61 -7.56
C PRO A 93 5.23 18.16 -6.69
N ILE A 94 4.09 18.49 -7.30
CA ILE A 94 2.91 18.97 -6.57
C ILE A 94 2.31 17.92 -5.64
N HIS A 95 2.37 16.63 -6.01
CA HIS A 95 1.87 15.54 -5.15
C HIS A 95 2.72 15.41 -3.90
N LEU A 96 4.05 15.44 -4.06
CA LEU A 96 4.99 15.34 -2.94
C LEU A 96 4.88 16.55 -2.01
N ALA A 97 4.73 17.76 -2.55
CA ALA A 97 4.50 18.96 -1.74
C ALA A 97 3.19 18.88 -0.94
N VAL A 98 2.12 18.31 -1.50
CA VAL A 98 0.86 18.11 -0.77
C VAL A 98 0.98 17.01 0.28
N LEU A 99 1.61 15.88 -0.05
CA LEU A 99 1.80 14.75 0.86
C LEU A 99 2.50 15.19 2.16
N GLU A 100 3.51 16.06 2.03
CA GLU A 100 4.28 16.61 3.15
C GLU A 100 3.66 17.87 3.77
N GLY A 101 2.45 18.27 3.33
CA GLY A 101 1.70 19.38 3.94
C GLY A 101 2.27 20.78 3.67
N HIS A 102 3.10 20.94 2.64
CA HIS A 102 3.74 22.21 2.33
C HIS A 102 2.83 23.13 1.51
N ARG A 103 1.78 23.68 2.13
CA ARG A 103 0.80 24.60 1.51
C ARG A 103 1.44 25.68 0.63
N ASP A 104 2.45 26.31 1.20
CA ASP A 104 3.22 27.40 0.65
C ASP A 104 4.02 27.01 -0.61
N MET A 105 4.47 25.75 -0.66
CA MET A 105 5.10 25.15 -1.84
C MET A 105 4.05 24.80 -2.90
N VAL A 106 2.91 24.27 -2.49
CA VAL A 106 1.77 23.96 -3.38
C VAL A 106 1.30 25.22 -4.08
N GLU A 107 1.18 26.34 -3.36
CA GLU A 107 0.82 27.64 -3.95
C GLU A 107 1.84 28.10 -4.98
N LEU A 108 3.14 27.98 -4.67
CA LEU A 108 4.22 28.31 -5.59
C LEU A 108 4.13 27.47 -6.87
N LEU A 109 4.02 26.14 -6.75
CA LEU A 109 3.94 25.24 -7.91
C LEU A 109 2.72 25.55 -8.79
N LEU A 110 1.55 25.78 -8.19
CA LEU A 110 0.34 26.18 -8.92
C LEU A 110 0.53 27.52 -9.64
N SER A 111 1.18 28.50 -8.99
CA SER A 111 1.48 29.81 -9.61
C SER A 111 2.45 29.71 -10.81
N LYS A 112 3.30 28.66 -10.82
CA LYS A 112 4.29 28.39 -11.87
C LYS A 112 3.76 27.46 -12.97
N GLY A 113 2.48 27.05 -12.89
CA GLY A 113 1.80 26.32 -13.96
C GLY A 113 1.63 24.81 -13.73
N ALA A 114 1.89 24.30 -12.52
CA ALA A 114 1.46 22.96 -12.12
C ALA A 114 -0.08 22.87 -12.20
N ARG A 115 -0.61 21.74 -12.69
CA ARG A 115 -2.07 21.57 -12.76
C ARG A 115 -2.59 21.01 -11.44
N PRO A 116 -3.69 21.55 -10.89
CA PRO A 116 -4.26 21.06 -9.63
C PRO A 116 -4.84 19.63 -9.74
N ASP A 117 -5.18 19.19 -10.95
CA ASP A 117 -5.72 17.85 -11.26
C ASP A 117 -4.70 16.94 -11.96
N GLU A 118 -3.40 17.21 -11.78
CA GLU A 118 -2.39 16.24 -12.20
C GLU A 118 -2.65 14.91 -11.50
N LYS A 119 -2.68 13.82 -12.27
CA LYS A 119 -2.89 12.46 -11.75
C LYS A 119 -1.54 11.82 -11.47
N GLY A 120 -1.26 11.44 -10.24
CA GLY A 120 -0.06 10.73 -9.80
C GLY A 120 -0.21 9.21 -9.91
N GLU A 121 0.35 8.50 -8.94
CA GLU A 121 0.17 7.05 -8.79
C GLU A 121 -1.33 6.70 -8.66
N ASN A 122 -1.78 5.63 -9.32
CA ASN A 122 -3.17 5.14 -9.26
C ASN A 122 -4.23 6.23 -9.54
N ASP A 123 -3.91 7.19 -10.41
CA ASP A 123 -4.74 8.36 -10.73
C ASP A 123 -5.08 9.27 -9.54
N TRP A 124 -4.29 9.24 -8.46
CA TRP A 124 -4.47 10.14 -7.32
C TRP A 124 -4.14 11.57 -7.71
N THR A 125 -5.03 12.51 -7.41
CA THR A 125 -4.76 13.94 -7.60
C THR A 125 -4.21 14.56 -6.32
N PRO A 126 -3.57 15.75 -6.37
CA PRO A 126 -3.20 16.52 -5.18
C PRO A 126 -4.35 16.64 -4.17
N LEU A 127 -5.59 16.79 -4.64
CA LEU A 127 -6.76 16.89 -3.77
C LEU A 127 -7.06 15.59 -3.02
N HIS A 128 -6.76 14.41 -3.58
CA HIS A 128 -6.86 13.15 -2.85
C HIS A 128 -5.89 13.12 -1.69
N PHE A 129 -4.61 13.43 -1.93
CA PHE A 129 -3.60 13.48 -0.86
C PHE A 129 -3.96 14.49 0.23
N ALA A 130 -4.38 15.70 -0.15
CA ALA A 130 -4.80 16.72 0.82
C ALA A 130 -6.01 16.27 1.65
N ALA A 131 -6.97 15.59 1.02
CA ALA A 131 -8.16 15.08 1.68
C ALA A 131 -7.85 13.92 2.63
N THR A 132 -6.94 13.00 2.28
CA THR A 132 -6.50 11.91 3.16
C THR A 132 -5.70 12.45 4.36
N CYS A 133 -4.85 13.45 4.16
CA CYS A 133 -4.05 14.03 5.25
C CYS A 133 -4.82 15.05 6.10
N GLY A 134 -6.00 15.49 5.69
CA GLY A 134 -6.80 16.48 6.43
C GLY A 134 -6.23 17.90 6.36
N TYR A 135 -5.41 18.20 5.34
CA TYR A 135 -4.82 19.53 5.15
C TYR A 135 -5.85 20.49 4.57
N GLN A 136 -6.77 20.97 5.42
CA GLN A 136 -7.91 21.79 5.01
C GLN A 136 -7.50 23.04 4.24
N ASP A 137 -6.41 23.68 4.64
CA ASP A 137 -5.87 24.86 3.98
C ASP A 137 -5.41 24.52 2.55
N ILE A 138 -4.75 23.37 2.34
CA ILE A 138 -4.36 22.88 1.02
C ILE A 138 -5.58 22.49 0.19
N VAL A 139 -6.59 21.86 0.80
CA VAL A 139 -7.88 21.56 0.15
C VAL A 139 -8.52 22.85 -0.38
N ASP A 140 -8.61 23.88 0.46
CA ASP A 140 -9.14 25.20 0.09
C ASP A 140 -8.34 25.82 -1.06
N LEU A 141 -7.01 25.76 -0.98
CA LEU A 141 -6.12 26.27 -2.02
C LEU A 141 -6.34 25.55 -3.35
N LEU A 142 -6.32 24.22 -3.37
CA LEU A 142 -6.49 23.42 -4.58
C LEU A 142 -7.85 23.70 -5.25
N LEU A 143 -8.93 23.73 -4.46
CA LEU A 143 -10.27 24.02 -4.96
C LEU A 143 -10.42 25.46 -5.45
N SER A 144 -9.77 26.43 -4.80
CA SER A 144 -9.73 27.83 -5.28
C SER A 144 -9.00 27.97 -6.63
N ARG A 145 -8.09 27.04 -6.95
CA ARG A 145 -7.37 26.96 -8.22
C ARG A 145 -8.05 26.04 -9.25
N GLY A 146 -9.26 25.59 -8.97
CA GLY A 146 -10.09 24.83 -9.91
C GLY A 146 -9.83 23.33 -9.91
N ALA A 147 -9.29 22.75 -8.82
CA ALA A 147 -9.22 21.31 -8.66
C ALA A 147 -10.62 20.66 -8.75
N ASN A 148 -10.71 19.52 -9.41
CA ASN A 148 -11.93 18.75 -9.52
C ASN A 148 -12.16 17.89 -8.27
N PHE A 149 -13.09 18.31 -7.41
CA PHE A 149 -13.50 17.53 -6.23
C PHE A 149 -14.17 16.18 -6.57
N GLN A 150 -14.59 15.98 -7.82
CA GLN A 150 -15.16 14.71 -8.30
C GLN A 150 -14.13 13.85 -9.04
N ALA A 151 -12.84 14.22 -9.01
CA ALA A 151 -11.78 13.40 -9.57
C ALA A 151 -11.83 12.00 -8.98
N ARG A 152 -11.58 10.98 -9.80
CA ARG A 152 -11.58 9.58 -9.37
C ARG A 152 -10.19 8.98 -9.50
N THR A 153 -9.79 8.23 -8.49
CA THR A 153 -8.64 7.32 -8.56
C THR A 153 -8.92 6.18 -9.53
N MET A 154 -7.90 5.35 -9.80
CA MET A 154 -8.02 4.16 -10.64
C MET A 154 -9.08 3.18 -10.12
N GLN A 155 -9.30 3.14 -8.80
CA GLN A 155 -10.32 2.31 -8.16
C GLN A 155 -11.71 2.97 -8.11
N GLY A 156 -11.85 4.20 -8.61
CA GLY A 156 -13.11 4.91 -8.68
C GLY A 156 -13.45 5.79 -7.48
N SER A 157 -12.63 5.81 -6.43
CA SER A 157 -12.84 6.63 -5.23
C SER A 157 -12.56 8.12 -5.48
N GLN A 158 -13.37 8.99 -4.87
CA GLN A 158 -13.20 10.46 -4.88
C GLN A 158 -12.54 10.96 -3.58
N PRO A 159 -12.03 12.21 -3.53
CA PRO A 159 -11.41 12.77 -2.32
C PRO A 159 -12.28 12.68 -1.06
N ILE A 160 -13.61 12.83 -1.17
CA ILE A 160 -14.54 12.72 -0.04
C ILE A 160 -14.52 11.34 0.63
N HIS A 161 -14.23 10.26 -0.11
CA HIS A 161 -14.15 8.91 0.44
C HIS A 161 -12.95 8.80 1.39
N TRP A 162 -11.81 9.35 1.00
CA TRP A 162 -10.59 9.33 1.81
C TRP A 162 -10.66 10.29 2.99
N ALA A 163 -11.23 11.48 2.81
CA ALA A 163 -11.51 12.38 3.95
C ALA A 163 -12.43 11.70 4.99
N ALA A 164 -13.44 10.95 4.53
CA ALA A 164 -14.31 10.21 5.42
C ALA A 164 -13.63 8.99 6.08
N SER A 165 -12.74 8.31 5.33
CA SER A 165 -11.91 7.21 5.83
C SER A 165 -10.99 7.64 6.97
N GLU A 166 -10.43 8.85 6.91
CA GLU A 166 -9.48 9.35 7.91
C GLU A 166 -10.13 10.24 8.98
N GLY A 167 -11.45 10.46 8.89
CA GLY A 167 -12.19 11.19 9.92
C GLY A 167 -12.11 12.72 9.83
N HIS A 168 -11.67 13.27 8.71
CA HIS A 168 -11.49 14.72 8.51
C HIS A 168 -12.83 15.41 8.23
N LYS A 169 -13.62 15.62 9.29
CA LYS A 169 -14.97 16.17 9.24
C LYS A 169 -15.05 17.51 8.52
N GLU A 170 -14.14 18.43 8.80
CA GLU A 170 -14.10 19.76 8.18
C GLU A 170 -13.93 19.65 6.66
N THR A 171 -13.06 18.74 6.21
CA THR A 171 -12.86 18.47 4.79
C THR A 171 -14.07 17.81 4.15
N VAL A 172 -14.71 16.86 4.83
CA VAL A 172 -15.96 16.25 4.35
C VAL A 172 -17.07 17.30 4.22
N ASP A 173 -17.29 18.13 5.24
CA ASP A 173 -18.28 19.21 5.23
C ASP A 173 -18.02 20.19 4.10
N PHE A 174 -16.76 20.60 3.93
CA PHE A 174 -16.37 21.50 2.85
C PHE A 174 -16.64 20.89 1.47
N LEU A 175 -16.27 19.64 1.23
CA LEU A 175 -16.51 18.96 -0.04
C LEU A 175 -18.01 18.82 -0.35
N LEU A 176 -18.83 18.50 0.66
CA LEU A 176 -20.30 18.46 0.54
C LEU A 176 -20.85 19.84 0.18
N SER A 177 -20.34 20.91 0.81
CA SER A 177 -20.74 22.29 0.50
C SER A 177 -20.43 22.71 -0.96
N LYS A 178 -19.44 22.07 -1.60
CA LYS A 178 -19.11 22.25 -3.02
C LYS A 178 -19.96 21.41 -3.97
N GLY A 179 -20.86 20.58 -3.45
CA GLY A 179 -21.75 19.72 -4.22
C GLY A 179 -21.25 18.29 -4.40
N ALA A 180 -20.30 17.83 -3.60
CA ALA A 180 -20.02 16.40 -3.49
C ALA A 180 -21.27 15.67 -2.96
N ARG A 181 -21.53 14.46 -3.47
CA ARG A 181 -22.69 13.66 -3.03
C ARG A 181 -22.27 12.78 -1.87
N ALA A 182 -23.07 12.79 -0.79
CA ALA A 182 -22.79 11.99 0.40
C ALA A 182 -22.86 10.46 0.16
N ASP A 183 -23.63 10.05 -0.86
CA ASP A 183 -23.80 8.65 -1.29
C ASP A 183 -23.02 8.28 -2.55
N GLU A 184 -22.03 9.10 -2.93
CA GLU A 184 -21.22 8.74 -4.10
C GLU A 184 -20.56 7.38 -3.87
N LYS A 185 -20.59 6.52 -4.89
CA LYS A 185 -19.96 5.21 -4.83
C LYS A 185 -18.54 5.29 -5.39
N GLY A 186 -17.59 4.80 -4.61
CA GLY A 186 -16.19 4.64 -4.98
C GLY A 186 -15.86 3.21 -5.31
N GLU A 187 -14.68 2.77 -4.87
CA GLU A 187 -14.21 1.39 -5.02
C GLU A 187 -15.19 0.39 -4.38
N ASN A 188 -15.50 -0.71 -5.09
CA ASN A 188 -16.40 -1.76 -4.61
C ASN A 188 -17.77 -1.26 -4.12
N ASP A 189 -18.30 -0.19 -4.72
CA ASP A 189 -19.54 0.48 -4.31
C ASP A 189 -19.51 1.04 -2.87
N TRP A 190 -18.33 1.26 -2.29
CA TRP A 190 -18.23 1.90 -0.98
C TRP A 190 -18.61 3.36 -1.07
N THR A 191 -19.51 3.80 -0.19
CA THR A 191 -19.82 5.21 0.02
C THR A 191 -18.91 5.81 1.08
N PRO A 192 -18.77 7.15 1.18
CA PRO A 192 -18.06 7.81 2.29
C PRO A 192 -18.54 7.32 3.67
N LEU A 193 -19.83 7.00 3.81
CA LEU A 193 -20.39 6.48 5.06
C LEU A 193 -19.85 5.08 5.40
N HIS A 194 -19.56 4.23 4.42
CA HIS A 194 -18.92 2.93 4.68
C HIS A 194 -17.49 3.08 5.21
N PHE A 195 -16.72 4.00 4.64
CA PHE A 195 -15.37 4.30 5.12
C PHE A 195 -15.37 4.85 6.54
N ALA A 196 -16.21 5.86 6.80
CA ALA A 196 -16.41 6.36 8.16
C ALA A 196 -16.87 5.23 9.11
N ALA A 197 -17.76 4.35 8.64
CA ALA A 197 -18.30 3.23 9.40
C ALA A 197 -17.24 2.20 9.82
N SER A 198 -16.35 1.86 8.89
CA SER A 198 -15.29 0.88 9.11
C SER A 198 -14.22 1.42 10.08
N ASN A 199 -13.97 2.72 10.07
CA ASN A 199 -12.90 3.33 10.86
C ASN A 199 -13.38 4.03 12.15
N GLY A 200 -14.69 4.05 12.42
CA GLY A 200 -15.23 4.53 13.71
C GLY A 200 -15.37 6.04 13.81
N HIS A 201 -15.38 6.76 12.68
CA HIS A 201 -15.51 8.22 12.63
C HIS A 201 -16.96 8.68 12.79
N ASN A 202 -17.45 8.65 14.04
CA ASN A 202 -18.86 8.95 14.39
C ASN A 202 -19.33 10.33 13.92
N GLU A 203 -18.50 11.37 14.09
CA GLU A 203 -18.87 12.73 13.70
C GLU A 203 -19.00 12.91 12.19
N VAL A 204 -18.15 12.21 11.43
CA VAL A 204 -18.24 12.18 9.96
C VAL A 204 -19.49 11.41 9.54
N ALA A 205 -19.77 10.28 10.17
CA ALA A 205 -20.97 9.50 9.89
C ALA A 205 -22.24 10.31 10.16
N ASP A 206 -22.35 11.00 11.30
CA ASP A 206 -23.52 11.83 11.61
C ASP A 206 -23.65 13.01 10.62
N LEU A 207 -22.53 13.65 10.25
CA LEU A 207 -22.53 14.68 9.20
C LEU A 207 -23.07 14.12 7.87
N LEU A 208 -22.54 13.00 7.39
CA LEU A 208 -22.98 12.38 6.13
C LEU A 208 -24.46 12.02 6.16
N LEU A 209 -24.95 11.44 7.26
CA LEU A 209 -26.36 11.10 7.46
C LEU A 209 -27.24 12.36 7.49
N SER A 210 -26.79 13.44 8.14
CA SER A 210 -27.50 14.72 8.15
C SER A 210 -27.59 15.36 6.76
N GLN A 211 -26.63 15.06 5.88
CA GLN A 211 -26.58 15.50 4.48
C GLN A 211 -27.25 14.51 3.52
N GLY A 212 -28.03 13.56 4.05
CA GLY A 212 -28.88 12.67 3.28
C GLY A 212 -28.20 11.41 2.76
N ALA A 213 -27.06 11.00 3.32
CA ALA A 213 -26.49 9.69 3.02
C ALA A 213 -27.44 8.56 3.46
N ASP A 214 -27.57 7.53 2.64
CA ASP A 214 -28.38 6.35 2.94
C ASP A 214 -27.62 5.37 3.84
N PRO A 215 -28.04 5.18 5.12
CA PRO A 215 -27.42 4.20 6.02
C PRO A 215 -27.63 2.75 5.58
N ARG A 216 -28.50 2.49 4.60
CA ARG A 216 -28.77 1.16 4.02
C ARG A 216 -28.08 0.92 2.68
N SER A 217 -27.26 1.86 2.22
CA SER A 217 -26.48 1.67 1.00
C SER A 217 -25.62 0.40 1.12
N GLN A 218 -25.56 -0.39 0.05
CA GLN A 218 -24.82 -1.65 0.02
C GLN A 218 -23.59 -1.53 -0.87
N THR A 219 -22.48 -2.10 -0.38
CA THR A 219 -21.27 -2.36 -1.17
C THR A 219 -21.50 -3.43 -2.23
N SER A 220 -20.52 -3.67 -3.11
CA SER A 220 -20.53 -4.76 -4.10
C SER A 220 -20.63 -6.14 -3.44
N TYR A 221 -20.19 -6.23 -2.19
CA TYR A 221 -20.33 -7.39 -1.32
C TYR A 221 -21.66 -7.40 -0.56
N GLY A 222 -22.65 -6.57 -0.86
CA GLY A 222 -23.96 -6.55 -0.20
C GLY A 222 -23.96 -6.12 1.27
N SER A 223 -22.82 -5.74 1.86
CA SER A 223 -22.74 -5.26 3.25
C SER A 223 -23.10 -3.78 3.33
N MET A 224 -23.90 -3.42 4.35
CA MET A 224 -24.23 -2.03 4.73
C MET A 224 -23.20 -1.45 5.72
N PRO A 225 -23.13 -0.13 5.95
CA PRO A 225 -22.22 0.51 6.90
C PRO A 225 -22.25 -0.10 8.32
N VAL A 226 -23.44 -0.40 8.85
CA VAL A 226 -23.60 -1.00 10.18
C VAL A 226 -22.89 -2.36 10.34
N HIS A 227 -22.77 -3.14 9.25
CA HIS A 227 -22.07 -4.43 9.28
C HIS A 227 -20.57 -4.26 9.49
N TRP A 228 -19.98 -3.21 8.89
CA TRP A 228 -18.57 -2.86 9.05
C TRP A 228 -18.31 -2.29 10.44
N ALA A 229 -19.15 -1.36 10.92
CA ALA A 229 -19.06 -0.84 12.29
C ALA A 229 -19.11 -1.97 13.35
N ALA A 230 -20.02 -2.94 13.17
CA ALA A 230 -20.13 -4.10 14.05
C ALA A 230 -18.94 -5.07 13.96
N SER A 231 -18.36 -5.27 12.76
CA SER A 231 -17.14 -6.06 12.56
C SER A 231 -15.94 -5.41 13.26
N GLU A 232 -15.76 -4.10 13.08
CA GLU A 232 -14.57 -3.39 13.52
C GLU A 232 -14.60 -2.97 15.00
N GLY A 233 -15.77 -3.05 15.65
CA GLY A 233 -15.86 -2.83 17.08
C GLY A 233 -16.29 -1.41 17.48
N HIS A 234 -16.92 -0.67 16.57
CA HIS A 234 -17.34 0.72 16.81
C HIS A 234 -18.76 0.79 17.39
N LEU A 235 -18.91 0.55 18.70
CA LEU A 235 -20.21 0.55 19.38
C LEU A 235 -21.01 1.86 19.20
N PRO A 236 -20.44 3.07 19.42
CA PRO A 236 -21.19 4.32 19.26
C PRO A 236 -21.74 4.52 17.85
N MET A 237 -21.07 3.94 16.86
CA MET A 237 -21.46 3.98 15.47
C MET A 237 -22.60 3.03 15.14
N VAL A 238 -22.58 1.83 15.73
CA VAL A 238 -23.71 0.90 15.67
C VAL A 238 -24.95 1.53 16.31
N GLU A 239 -24.80 2.16 17.47
CA GLU A 239 -25.88 2.89 18.14
C GLU A 239 -26.43 4.02 17.25
N LEU A 240 -25.56 4.84 16.67
CA LEU A 240 -25.95 5.90 15.73
C LEU A 240 -26.79 5.34 14.57
N PHE A 241 -26.41 4.21 13.97
CA PHE A 241 -27.17 3.63 12.86
C PHE A 241 -28.55 3.13 13.30
N LEU A 242 -28.65 2.46 14.44
CA LEU A 242 -29.94 1.99 14.96
C LEU A 242 -30.87 3.18 15.30
N ASP A 243 -30.33 4.24 15.89
CA ASP A 243 -31.08 5.45 16.21
C ASP A 243 -31.56 6.20 14.95
N LYS A 244 -30.84 6.08 13.84
CA LYS A 244 -31.23 6.58 12.51
C LYS A 244 -32.18 5.62 11.77
N GLY A 245 -32.67 4.60 12.47
CA GLY A 245 -33.74 3.71 11.99
C GLY A 245 -33.26 2.52 11.17
N VAL A 246 -31.97 2.19 11.16
CA VAL A 246 -31.47 0.91 10.62
C VAL A 246 -31.97 -0.22 11.51
N GLY A 247 -32.55 -1.28 10.93
CA GLY A 247 -33.02 -2.42 11.73
C GLY A 247 -31.86 -3.18 12.38
N VAL A 248 -32.10 -3.71 13.58
CA VAL A 248 -31.07 -4.44 14.35
C VAL A 248 -30.57 -5.71 13.62
N ASP A 249 -31.47 -6.35 12.84
CA ASP A 249 -31.21 -7.56 12.06
C ASP A 249 -31.22 -7.31 10.54
N GLU A 250 -30.84 -6.11 10.11
CA GLU A 250 -30.67 -5.81 8.68
C GLU A 250 -29.70 -6.82 8.06
N ARG A 251 -30.08 -7.36 6.90
CA ARG A 251 -29.37 -8.47 6.25
C ARG A 251 -28.51 -7.93 5.12
N GLY A 252 -27.20 -8.13 5.23
CA GLY A 252 -26.23 -7.85 4.17
C GLY A 252 -26.17 -8.98 3.13
N SER A 253 -25.00 -9.16 2.51
CA SER A 253 -24.76 -10.35 1.68
C SER A 253 -24.91 -11.63 2.45
N ASP A 254 -25.37 -12.67 1.75
CA ASP A 254 -25.63 -14.00 2.30
C ASP A 254 -26.46 -14.00 3.59
N ASP A 255 -27.28 -12.97 3.79
CA ASP A 255 -28.12 -12.75 4.97
C ASP A 255 -27.32 -12.62 6.28
N TRP A 256 -26.06 -12.16 6.20
CA TRP A 256 -25.28 -11.80 7.38
C TRP A 256 -25.90 -10.58 8.07
N THR A 257 -26.12 -10.69 9.38
CA THR A 257 -26.57 -9.57 10.23
C THR A 257 -25.40 -8.91 10.97
N PRO A 258 -25.58 -7.71 11.56
CA PRO A 258 -24.56 -7.09 12.41
C PRO A 258 -24.08 -8.00 13.54
N LEU A 259 -24.98 -8.79 14.15
CA LEU A 259 -24.65 -9.73 15.21
C LEU A 259 -23.71 -10.85 14.71
N HIS A 260 -23.89 -11.35 13.48
CA HIS A 260 -22.96 -12.33 12.91
C HIS A 260 -21.54 -11.76 12.75
N ARG A 261 -21.43 -10.49 12.31
CA ARG A 261 -20.14 -9.80 12.13
C ARG A 261 -19.45 -9.57 13.47
N ALA A 262 -20.19 -9.06 14.45
CA ALA A 262 -19.70 -8.88 15.82
C ALA A 262 -19.25 -10.21 16.43
N ALA A 263 -20.04 -11.28 16.26
CA ALA A 263 -19.72 -12.61 16.77
C ALA A 263 -18.45 -13.20 16.17
N GLY A 264 -18.28 -13.14 14.84
CA GLY A 264 -17.08 -13.64 14.15
C GLY A 264 -15.80 -12.86 14.48
N ARG A 265 -15.93 -11.59 14.89
CA ARG A 265 -14.80 -10.74 15.31
C ARG A 265 -14.61 -10.68 16.83
N GLY A 266 -15.45 -11.36 17.62
CA GLY A 266 -15.36 -11.37 19.08
C GLY A 266 -15.71 -10.03 19.73
N ARG A 267 -16.52 -9.17 19.08
CA ARG A 267 -16.93 -7.86 19.61
C ARG A 267 -18.04 -8.01 20.65
N VAL A 268 -17.71 -8.50 21.84
CA VAL A 268 -18.68 -8.87 22.90
C VAL A 268 -19.60 -7.72 23.27
N GLU A 269 -19.05 -6.51 23.47
CA GLU A 269 -19.85 -5.32 23.84
C GLU A 269 -20.90 -4.96 22.78
N ILE A 270 -20.55 -5.07 21.50
CA ILE A 270 -21.50 -4.83 20.40
C ILE A 270 -22.55 -5.93 20.34
N ALA A 271 -22.15 -7.20 20.49
CA ALA A 271 -23.12 -8.29 20.51
C ALA A 271 -24.10 -8.15 21.67
N GLU A 272 -23.63 -7.80 22.86
CA GLU A 272 -24.47 -7.56 24.03
C GLU A 272 -25.43 -6.39 23.79
N PHE A 273 -24.94 -5.28 23.23
CA PHE A 273 -25.79 -4.16 22.84
C PHE A 273 -26.86 -4.56 21.81
N LEU A 274 -26.48 -5.25 20.73
CA LEU A 274 -27.42 -5.71 19.69
C LEU A 274 -28.49 -6.65 20.28
N LEU A 275 -28.09 -7.60 21.12
CA LEU A 275 -29.01 -8.51 21.81
C LEU A 275 -29.96 -7.74 22.76
N SER A 276 -29.46 -6.72 23.46
CA SER A 276 -30.30 -5.84 24.30
C SER A 276 -31.32 -5.03 23.49
N ARG A 277 -31.01 -4.76 22.21
CA ARG A 277 -31.90 -4.10 21.24
C ARG A 277 -32.78 -5.10 20.46
N GLY A 278 -32.78 -6.39 20.85
CA GLY A 278 -33.67 -7.41 20.31
C GLY A 278 -33.15 -8.16 19.08
N ALA A 279 -31.84 -8.16 18.83
CA ALA A 279 -31.25 -8.95 17.74
C ALA A 279 -31.57 -10.44 17.86
N GLU A 280 -31.88 -11.09 16.74
CA GLU A 280 -32.14 -12.53 16.66
C GLU A 280 -30.86 -13.34 16.95
N VAL A 281 -30.72 -13.86 18.18
CA VAL A 281 -29.57 -14.68 18.61
C VAL A 281 -29.36 -15.93 17.75
N ASN A 282 -30.45 -16.47 17.17
CA ASN A 282 -30.46 -17.65 16.30
C ASN A 282 -30.74 -17.30 14.83
N GLY A 283 -30.63 -16.02 14.44
CA GLY A 283 -30.78 -15.61 13.05
C GLY A 283 -29.79 -16.37 12.16
N THR A 284 -30.22 -16.77 10.96
CA THR A 284 -29.41 -17.58 10.05
C THR A 284 -29.02 -16.85 8.78
N THR A 285 -27.82 -17.14 8.29
CA THR A 285 -27.38 -16.79 6.93
C THR A 285 -27.96 -17.76 5.89
N LYS A 286 -27.74 -17.50 4.60
CA LYS A 286 -28.10 -18.45 3.51
C LYS A 286 -27.44 -19.83 3.65
N SER A 287 -26.31 -19.90 4.34
CA SER A 287 -25.59 -21.14 4.63
C SER A 287 -26.01 -21.78 5.97
N ALA A 288 -27.11 -21.30 6.57
CA ALA A 288 -27.58 -21.66 7.90
C ALA A 288 -26.57 -21.41 9.03
N TRP A 289 -25.63 -20.48 8.85
CA TRP A 289 -24.76 -20.06 9.95
C TRP A 289 -25.56 -19.21 10.92
N THR A 290 -25.35 -19.45 12.21
CA THR A 290 -25.82 -18.60 13.31
C THR A 290 -24.66 -17.78 13.87
N PRO A 291 -24.90 -16.72 14.67
CA PRO A 291 -23.83 -16.02 15.37
C PRO A 291 -22.96 -16.95 16.23
N LEU A 292 -23.54 -18.00 16.81
CA LEU A 292 -22.80 -19.01 17.60
C LEU A 292 -21.79 -19.78 16.72
N HIS A 293 -22.16 -20.14 15.49
CA HIS A 293 -21.23 -20.77 14.55
C HIS A 293 -20.04 -19.86 14.23
N SER A 294 -20.30 -18.56 13.99
CA SER A 294 -19.26 -17.56 13.74
C SER A 294 -18.29 -17.42 14.92
N ALA A 295 -18.83 -17.27 16.14
CA ALA A 295 -18.01 -17.15 17.35
C ALA A 295 -17.19 -18.42 17.63
N ALA A 296 -17.77 -19.60 17.42
CA ALA A 296 -17.12 -20.88 17.66
C ALA A 296 -16.04 -21.20 16.61
N SER A 297 -16.29 -20.90 15.33
CA SER A 297 -15.32 -21.07 14.23
C SER A 297 -14.07 -20.23 14.42
N GLU A 298 -14.20 -19.04 15.01
CA GLU A 298 -13.09 -18.09 15.21
C GLU A 298 -12.51 -18.14 16.63
N GLY A 299 -13.07 -18.96 17.52
CA GLY A 299 -12.49 -19.25 18.83
C GLY A 299 -12.81 -18.24 19.93
N HIS A 300 -13.86 -17.44 19.79
CA HIS A 300 -14.23 -16.38 20.73
C HIS A 300 -15.07 -16.93 21.89
N LYS A 301 -14.42 -17.42 22.94
CA LYS A 301 -15.08 -18.10 24.08
C LYS A 301 -16.07 -17.20 24.83
N GLU A 302 -15.69 -15.97 25.11
CA GLU A 302 -16.52 -14.99 25.83
C GLU A 302 -17.78 -14.65 25.02
N MET A 303 -17.64 -14.51 23.70
CA MET A 303 -18.75 -14.34 22.78
C MET A 303 -19.67 -15.56 22.76
N VAL A 304 -19.10 -16.77 22.70
CA VAL A 304 -19.87 -18.02 22.79
C VAL A 304 -20.69 -18.07 24.08
N LYS A 305 -20.08 -17.72 25.21
CA LYS A 305 -20.79 -17.67 26.50
C LYS A 305 -21.95 -16.68 26.45
N LEU A 306 -21.71 -15.44 25.99
CA LEU A 306 -22.74 -14.41 25.86
C LEU A 306 -23.92 -14.92 25.01
N LEU A 307 -23.65 -15.51 23.85
CA LEU A 307 -24.69 -16.01 22.96
C LEU A 307 -25.51 -17.14 23.60
N LEU A 308 -24.87 -18.06 24.32
CA LEU A 308 -25.57 -19.12 25.06
C LEU A 308 -26.41 -18.58 26.22
N ASP A 309 -25.90 -17.59 26.96
CA ASP A 309 -26.64 -16.91 28.03
C ASP A 309 -27.91 -16.21 27.49
N HIS A 310 -27.88 -15.82 26.20
CA HIS A 310 -29.03 -15.26 25.47
C HIS A 310 -29.87 -16.29 24.69
N GLY A 311 -29.65 -17.59 24.89
CA GLY A 311 -30.49 -18.65 24.31
C GLY A 311 -30.10 -19.08 22.90
N ALA A 312 -28.83 -18.95 22.51
CA ALA A 312 -28.34 -19.53 21.27
C ALA A 312 -28.52 -21.06 21.26
N ASP A 313 -29.02 -21.60 20.14
CA ASP A 313 -29.20 -23.03 19.96
C ASP A 313 -27.84 -23.71 19.71
N LEU A 314 -27.39 -24.47 20.72
CA LEU A 314 -26.15 -25.22 20.71
C LEU A 314 -26.11 -26.32 19.62
N ASN A 315 -27.27 -26.85 19.25
CA ASN A 315 -27.41 -27.98 18.33
C ASN A 315 -27.76 -27.54 16.90
N ALA A 316 -27.88 -26.23 16.65
CA ALA A 316 -28.07 -25.73 15.30
C ALA A 316 -26.95 -26.26 14.40
N GLY A 317 -27.33 -26.81 13.24
CA GLY A 317 -26.40 -27.26 12.21
C GLY A 317 -26.45 -26.33 11.01
N ILE A 318 -25.28 -26.06 10.42
CA ILE A 318 -25.22 -25.38 9.11
C ILE A 318 -25.66 -26.34 7.99
N ASN A 319 -25.72 -25.88 6.74
CA ASN A 319 -26.24 -26.67 5.61
C ASN A 319 -25.55 -28.04 5.39
N ASP A 320 -24.32 -28.23 5.87
CA ASP A 320 -23.59 -29.51 5.80
C ASP A 320 -23.71 -30.37 7.08
N GLY A 321 -24.58 -29.98 8.00
CA GLY A 321 -24.84 -30.68 9.26
C GLY A 321 -23.84 -30.37 10.38
N ARG A 322 -22.78 -29.59 10.13
CA ARG A 322 -21.80 -29.25 11.18
C ARG A 322 -22.41 -28.28 12.21
N THR A 323 -22.22 -28.61 13.48
CA THR A 323 -22.58 -27.75 14.62
C THR A 323 -21.44 -26.80 14.98
N ALA A 324 -21.71 -25.83 15.86
CA ALA A 324 -20.71 -24.91 16.40
C ALA A 324 -19.51 -25.65 17.05
N VAL A 325 -19.75 -26.76 17.75
CA VAL A 325 -18.70 -27.61 18.34
C VAL A 325 -17.79 -28.18 17.25
N ALA A 326 -18.38 -28.73 16.19
CA ALA A 326 -17.63 -29.34 15.09
C ALA A 326 -16.74 -28.30 14.37
N LEU A 327 -17.23 -27.06 14.20
CA LEU A 327 -16.45 -25.96 13.62
C LEU A 327 -15.28 -25.56 14.53
N ALA A 328 -15.51 -25.40 15.84
CA ALA A 328 -14.45 -25.08 16.81
C ALA A 328 -13.35 -26.15 16.81
N ARG A 329 -13.73 -27.44 16.78
CA ARG A 329 -12.78 -28.56 16.69
C ARG A 329 -11.98 -28.54 15.38
N LYS A 330 -12.65 -28.37 14.24
CA LYS A 330 -12.00 -28.31 12.91
C LYS A 330 -10.96 -27.19 12.82
N LYS A 331 -11.24 -26.03 13.42
CA LYS A 331 -10.34 -24.87 13.45
C LYS A 331 -9.27 -24.93 14.55
N GLY A 332 -9.37 -25.88 15.48
CA GLY A 332 -8.39 -26.11 16.55
C GLY A 332 -8.66 -25.34 17.84
N HIS A 333 -9.85 -24.76 18.01
CA HIS A 333 -10.26 -24.01 19.19
C HIS A 333 -10.76 -24.94 20.30
N LYS A 334 -9.83 -25.71 20.90
CA LYS A 334 -10.13 -26.74 21.91
C LYS A 334 -10.92 -26.20 23.11
N GLU A 335 -10.53 -25.05 23.65
CA GLU A 335 -11.19 -24.48 24.83
C GLU A 335 -12.65 -24.13 24.58
N VAL A 336 -12.97 -23.66 23.36
CA VAL A 336 -14.34 -23.36 22.96
C VAL A 336 -15.13 -24.64 22.71
N ALA A 337 -14.53 -25.62 22.03
CA ALA A 337 -15.16 -26.93 21.82
C ALA A 337 -15.49 -27.63 23.15
N ASP A 338 -14.54 -27.68 24.08
CA ASP A 338 -14.72 -28.29 25.39
C ASP A 338 -15.77 -27.53 26.24
N PHE A 339 -15.83 -26.21 26.10
CA PHE A 339 -16.85 -25.38 26.78
C PHE A 339 -18.25 -25.66 26.22
N LEU A 340 -18.39 -25.71 24.90
CA LEU A 340 -19.66 -26.01 24.23
C LEU A 340 -20.16 -27.42 24.58
N GLU A 341 -19.29 -28.43 24.59
CA GLU A 341 -19.65 -29.81 24.96
C GLU A 341 -20.12 -29.94 26.40
N ARG A 342 -19.49 -29.21 27.34
CA ARG A 342 -19.93 -29.17 28.74
C ARG A 342 -21.26 -28.45 28.92
N SER A 343 -21.65 -27.63 27.95
CA SER A 343 -22.89 -26.86 27.97
C SER A 343 -24.08 -27.63 27.37
N VAL A 344 -23.85 -28.83 26.81
CA VAL A 344 -24.92 -29.73 26.31
C VAL A 344 -25.72 -30.30 27.51
N PRO A 345 -27.06 -30.18 27.53
CA PRO A 345 -27.88 -30.77 28.60
C PRO A 345 -27.74 -32.30 28.64
N PRO A 346 -27.64 -32.91 29.84
CA PRO A 346 -27.58 -34.37 29.96
C PRO A 346 -28.90 -35.01 29.49
N GLY A 347 -28.85 -35.81 28.42
CA GLY A 347 -29.99 -36.54 27.88
C GLY A 347 -30.31 -36.28 26.40
N GLN A 348 -29.63 -35.35 25.74
CA GLN A 348 -29.62 -35.24 24.28
C GLN A 348 -28.38 -35.97 23.73
N PRO A 349 -28.48 -36.66 22.57
CA PRO A 349 -27.33 -37.30 21.96
C PRO A 349 -26.23 -36.24 21.79
N ALA A 350 -25.03 -36.52 22.29
CA ALA A 350 -23.86 -35.69 21.99
C ALA A 350 -23.82 -35.48 20.47
N PRO A 351 -23.49 -34.28 19.97
CA PRO A 351 -23.36 -34.07 18.54
C PRO A 351 -22.34 -35.08 18.03
N ASP A 352 -22.84 -36.12 17.35
CA ASP A 352 -21.99 -37.18 16.81
C ASP A 352 -20.91 -36.46 15.99
N PRO A 353 -19.62 -36.69 16.26
CA PRO A 353 -18.59 -36.27 15.33
C PRO A 353 -18.81 -37.12 14.09
N THR A 354 -19.65 -36.66 13.16
CA THR A 354 -19.89 -37.38 11.92
C THR A 354 -18.57 -37.46 11.17
N GLU A 355 -17.95 -38.62 11.33
CA GLU A 355 -16.83 -39.20 10.59
C GLU A 355 -17.10 -39.19 9.07
N ALA A 356 -18.36 -38.98 8.67
CA ALA A 356 -18.82 -38.93 7.28
C ALA A 356 -18.25 -37.78 6.42
N ALA A 357 -17.60 -36.76 6.99
CA ALA A 357 -17.02 -35.65 6.20
C ALA A 357 -15.50 -35.77 5.97
N LEU A 358 -14.81 -36.69 6.65
CA LEU A 358 -13.35 -36.87 6.52
C LEU A 358 -12.95 -37.94 5.49
N GLU A 359 -13.90 -38.73 4.97
CA GLU A 359 -13.60 -39.78 3.98
C GLU A 359 -13.69 -39.33 2.50
N GLN A 360 -14.08 -38.09 2.20
CA GLN A 360 -14.16 -37.60 0.81
C GLN A 360 -12.99 -36.71 0.35
N GLU A 361 -11.97 -36.48 1.17
CA GLU A 361 -10.76 -35.72 0.76
C GLU A 361 -9.47 -36.57 0.65
N THR A 362 -9.53 -37.90 0.81
CA THR A 362 -8.33 -38.78 0.77
C THR A 362 -8.26 -39.73 -0.44
N LEU A 363 -9.15 -39.62 -1.43
CA LEU A 363 -9.15 -40.45 -2.64
C LEU A 363 -9.31 -39.61 -3.91
N ALA A 364 -8.31 -38.77 -4.23
CA ALA A 364 -8.19 -38.14 -5.55
C ALA A 364 -6.76 -37.73 -5.94
N GLU A 365 -5.78 -38.63 -5.75
CA GLU A 365 -4.51 -38.72 -6.50
C GLU A 365 -4.17 -40.22 -6.39
N VAL A 366 -4.16 -41.08 -7.41
CA VAL A 366 -3.55 -41.08 -8.73
C VAL A 366 -4.25 -42.21 -9.49
N GLU A 367 -4.69 -42.00 -10.74
CA GLU A 367 -4.53 -42.95 -11.86
C GLU A 367 -5.30 -42.48 -13.11
N GLU A 368 -4.54 -42.18 -14.17
CA GLU A 368 -5.00 -42.06 -15.55
C GLU A 368 -5.55 -43.41 -16.04
N PRO A 369 -6.64 -43.46 -16.82
CA PRO A 369 -6.89 -44.59 -17.69
C PRO A 369 -6.67 -44.22 -19.15
N GLY A 370 -5.72 -44.93 -19.74
CA GLY A 370 -5.55 -45.04 -21.18
C GLY A 370 -6.69 -45.80 -21.86
N GLN A 371 -6.67 -45.59 -23.17
CA GLN A 371 -7.52 -46.01 -24.29
C GLN A 371 -8.11 -47.44 -24.33
N GLU A 372 -9.11 -47.54 -25.24
CA GLU A 372 -9.72 -48.73 -25.88
C GLU A 372 -10.82 -49.47 -25.11
N SER A 373 -11.88 -50.03 -25.69
CA SER A 373 -12.58 -49.94 -26.99
C SER A 373 -13.91 -50.71 -26.84
N VAL A 374 -14.74 -50.70 -27.90
CA VAL A 374 -15.86 -51.64 -28.20
C VAL A 374 -17.31 -51.19 -27.91
N LEU A 375 -17.92 -50.61 -28.95
CA LEU A 375 -19.19 -50.98 -29.61
C LEU A 375 -20.41 -51.39 -28.76
N ALA A 376 -21.48 -50.59 -28.80
CA ALA A 376 -22.75 -50.91 -29.49
C ALA A 376 -23.85 -49.88 -29.18
N GLN A 377 -24.45 -49.29 -30.22
CA GLN A 377 -25.85 -48.81 -30.20
C GLN A 377 -26.73 -49.90 -30.85
N PRO A 378 -28.09 -49.88 -30.71
CA PRO A 378 -28.89 -48.94 -31.53
C PRO A 378 -30.21 -48.39 -30.91
N ALA A 379 -30.57 -47.21 -31.42
CA ALA A 379 -31.87 -46.75 -31.92
C ALA A 379 -33.10 -46.56 -31.00
N GLY A 380 -33.77 -45.39 -31.16
CA GLY A 380 -35.21 -45.26 -30.89
C GLY A 380 -35.81 -43.88 -30.60
N THR A 381 -35.76 -42.94 -31.56
CA THR A 381 -36.81 -41.94 -31.88
C THR A 381 -37.50 -41.07 -30.81
N SER A 382 -37.27 -39.74 -30.81
CA SER A 382 -38.22 -38.70 -31.27
C SER A 382 -37.75 -37.28 -30.86
N ALA A 383 -37.85 -36.32 -31.77
CA ALA A 383 -37.44 -34.91 -31.65
C ALA A 383 -38.70 -34.00 -31.60
N PRO A 384 -38.64 -32.63 -31.65
CA PRO A 384 -37.57 -31.65 -31.39
C PRO A 384 -38.04 -30.56 -30.36
N TRP A 385 -37.21 -29.63 -29.83
CA TRP A 385 -36.93 -28.27 -30.35
C TRP A 385 -35.75 -27.60 -29.59
N GLN A 386 -35.17 -26.60 -30.26
CA GLN A 386 -33.88 -25.96 -30.04
C GLN A 386 -33.86 -24.87 -28.96
N TYR A 387 -32.74 -24.72 -28.22
CA TYR A 387 -32.01 -23.44 -28.08
C TYR A 387 -30.63 -23.66 -27.40
N THR A 388 -29.60 -22.96 -27.90
CA THR A 388 -28.19 -23.00 -27.46
C THR A 388 -27.85 -21.86 -26.48
N PRO A 389 -26.92 -22.05 -25.53
CA PRO A 389 -26.05 -20.98 -25.03
C PRO A 389 -24.57 -21.26 -25.35
N ALA A 390 -23.89 -20.24 -25.90
CA ALA A 390 -22.47 -20.26 -26.21
C ALA A 390 -21.63 -19.94 -24.94
N GLU A 391 -20.89 -20.96 -24.51
CA GLU A 391 -19.47 -21.01 -24.12
C GLU A 391 -18.82 -19.82 -23.39
N LYS A 392 -18.55 -20.06 -22.09
CA LYS A 392 -17.42 -19.49 -21.34
C LYS A 392 -16.16 -20.28 -21.69
N THR A 393 -15.13 -19.61 -22.18
CA THR A 393 -13.76 -20.15 -22.22
C THR A 393 -13.00 -19.79 -20.95
N ALA A 394 -12.56 -20.82 -20.23
CA ALA A 394 -11.59 -20.75 -19.15
C ALA A 394 -10.15 -20.85 -19.71
N ALA A 395 -9.23 -20.06 -19.16
CA ALA A 395 -7.78 -20.25 -19.25
C ALA A 395 -7.22 -19.98 -17.83
N LYS A 396 -6.96 -21.03 -17.06
CA LYS A 396 -5.64 -21.62 -16.77
C LYS A 396 -4.60 -20.60 -16.30
N GLY A 397 -4.32 -20.65 -15.00
CA GLY A 397 -3.26 -19.90 -14.35
C GLY A 397 -1.88 -20.44 -14.70
N GLU A 398 -0.96 -19.51 -14.93
CA GLU A 398 0.47 -19.75 -14.96
C GLU A 398 1.11 -18.99 -13.80
N ALA A 399 1.92 -19.72 -13.03
CA ALA A 399 2.69 -19.22 -11.91
C ALA A 399 3.88 -18.38 -12.41
N PHE A 400 4.09 -17.21 -11.82
CA PHE A 400 5.35 -16.46 -11.91
C PHE A 400 5.95 -16.24 -10.51
N PRO A 401 7.29 -16.23 -10.40
CA PRO A 401 8.01 -16.43 -9.14
C PRO A 401 8.09 -15.15 -8.29
N VAL A 402 8.03 -15.35 -6.97
CA VAL A 402 8.20 -14.32 -5.94
C VAL A 402 9.70 -14.05 -5.75
N PRO A 403 10.22 -12.81 -5.89
CA PRO A 403 11.58 -12.50 -5.48
C PRO A 403 11.63 -12.26 -3.97
N VAL A 404 12.47 -13.05 -3.31
CA VAL A 404 12.88 -12.89 -1.91
C VAL A 404 13.83 -11.69 -1.83
N SER A 405 13.44 -10.62 -1.14
CA SER A 405 14.32 -9.45 -0.93
C SER A 405 14.87 -9.43 0.50
N SER A 406 16.19 -9.60 0.55
CA SER A 406 17.07 -9.53 1.72
C SER A 406 17.22 -8.10 2.26
N GLY A 407 17.29 -7.99 3.59
CA GLY A 407 17.34 -6.71 4.30
C GLY A 407 18.56 -5.81 4.03
N GLY A 408 18.34 -4.51 4.25
CA GLY A 408 19.38 -3.47 4.25
C GLY A 408 18.80 -2.05 4.18
N LYS A 409 18.46 -1.49 5.36
CA LYS A 409 18.32 -0.05 5.75
C LYS A 409 18.15 1.00 4.62
N ASN A 410 16.94 1.57 4.52
CA ASN A 410 16.67 2.97 4.16
C ASN A 410 15.34 3.40 4.81
N LYS A 411 15.42 3.90 6.04
CA LYS A 411 14.27 4.29 6.88
C LYS A 411 14.08 5.80 6.88
N VAL A 412 13.59 6.39 5.79
CA VAL A 412 12.95 7.73 5.87
C VAL A 412 11.80 7.83 4.84
N LEU A 413 11.97 7.33 3.61
CA LEU A 413 10.92 7.42 2.58
C LEU A 413 9.95 6.22 2.55
N PHE A 414 10.30 5.10 3.20
CA PHE A 414 9.52 3.86 3.18
C PHE A 414 8.49 3.76 4.32
N ALA A 415 8.55 4.65 5.32
CA ALA A 415 7.73 4.55 6.53
C ALA A 415 6.37 5.25 6.40
N LEU A 416 6.18 6.16 5.44
CA LEU A 416 4.90 6.86 5.22
C LEU A 416 4.04 6.20 4.14
N THR A 417 4.63 5.56 3.14
CA THR A 417 3.89 4.80 2.11
C THR A 417 3.38 3.45 2.61
N VAL A 418 4.07 2.79 3.53
CA VAL A 418 3.62 1.51 4.13
C VAL A 418 2.52 1.70 5.17
N VAL A 419 2.41 2.88 5.81
CA VAL A 419 1.29 3.18 6.74
C VAL A 419 -0.01 3.48 5.98
N MET A 420 0.06 4.05 4.77
CA MET A 420 -1.11 4.27 3.91
C MET A 420 -1.62 3.00 3.19
N LEU A 421 -0.76 1.98 2.99
CA LEU A 421 -1.15 0.72 2.34
C LEU A 421 -1.47 -0.43 3.31
N ALA A 422 -1.05 -0.35 4.59
CA ALA A 422 -1.31 -1.41 5.57
C ALA A 422 -2.78 -1.48 6.05
N VAL A 423 -3.60 -0.46 5.78
CA VAL A 423 -5.02 -0.43 6.19
C VAL A 423 -5.95 -1.08 5.14
N LEU A 424 -5.53 -1.26 3.88
CA LEU A 424 -6.40 -1.81 2.82
C LEU A 424 -6.02 -3.23 2.33
N VAL A 425 -4.84 -3.76 2.67
CA VAL A 425 -4.51 -5.17 2.36
C VAL A 425 -4.96 -6.14 3.47
N ALA A 426 -5.27 -5.65 4.67
CA ALA A 426 -5.74 -6.48 5.79
C ALA A 426 -7.24 -6.84 5.74
N ALA A 427 -8.04 -6.21 4.86
CA ALA A 427 -9.46 -6.53 4.71
C ALA A 427 -9.76 -7.59 3.63
N GLY A 428 -8.76 -8.06 2.87
CA GLY A 428 -8.96 -8.89 1.68
C GLY A 428 -8.27 -10.25 1.64
N ASN A 429 -7.30 -10.56 2.51
CA ASN A 429 -6.66 -11.88 2.50
C ASN A 429 -6.00 -12.24 3.84
N SER A 430 -6.56 -13.23 4.53
CA SER A 430 -5.84 -14.04 5.53
C SER A 430 -6.58 -15.35 5.79
N PHE A 431 -6.24 -16.39 5.03
CA PHE A 431 -6.47 -17.79 5.38
C PHE A 431 -5.11 -18.51 5.41
N PHE A 432 -4.83 -19.20 6.53
CA PHE A 432 -3.76 -20.16 6.85
C PHE A 432 -2.32 -19.72 7.24
N LYS A 433 -2.16 -19.59 8.58
CA LYS A 433 -1.32 -20.41 9.51
C LYS A 433 0.20 -20.15 9.64
N GLY A 434 0.62 -19.90 10.90
CA GLY A 434 1.99 -20.07 11.37
C GLY A 434 2.30 -19.42 12.73
N SER A 435 2.03 -20.13 13.82
CA SER A 435 2.21 -19.72 15.23
C SER A 435 3.67 -19.56 15.67
N GLY A 436 3.94 -18.55 16.52
CA GLY A 436 5.11 -18.48 17.40
C GLY A 436 4.91 -17.43 18.50
N LYS A 437 4.67 -17.88 19.74
CA LYS A 437 4.53 -17.03 20.94
C LYS A 437 5.91 -16.58 21.43
N SER A 438 6.05 -15.33 21.89
CA SER A 438 6.41 -15.00 23.29
C SER A 438 6.61 -13.48 23.50
N GLU A 439 5.74 -12.93 24.35
CA GLU A 439 5.97 -11.94 25.42
C GLU A 439 6.89 -10.72 25.20
N THR A 440 6.33 -9.52 25.37
CA THR A 440 6.92 -8.45 26.21
C THR A 440 5.83 -7.46 26.65
N SER A 441 5.77 -7.22 27.96
CA SER A 441 4.93 -6.22 28.64
C SER A 441 5.40 -4.77 28.39
N PRO A 442 4.53 -3.76 28.62
CA PRO A 442 4.71 -2.39 28.12
C PRO A 442 5.55 -1.51 29.06
N PRO A 443 6.26 -0.48 28.56
CA PRO A 443 6.85 0.57 29.38
C PRO A 443 5.85 1.71 29.67
N GLN A 444 5.89 2.19 30.91
CA GLN A 444 5.17 3.37 31.40
C GLN A 444 5.84 4.70 30.96
N PRO A 445 5.09 5.82 30.92
CA PRO A 445 5.51 7.05 30.27
C PRO A 445 6.49 7.90 31.09
N LEU A 446 7.48 8.48 30.39
CA LEU A 446 8.36 9.54 30.88
C LEU A 446 7.64 10.89 30.82
N GLN A 447 7.44 11.52 31.97
CA GLN A 447 7.13 12.94 32.06
C GLN A 447 8.43 13.76 32.02
N VAL A 448 8.49 14.70 31.09
CA VAL A 448 9.48 15.77 31.03
C VAL A 448 8.87 16.99 31.71
N THR A 449 9.47 17.43 32.82
CA THR A 449 9.32 18.83 33.28
C THR A 449 10.69 19.38 33.62
N ALA A 450 10.90 20.61 33.20
CA ALA A 450 12.17 21.33 33.21
C ALA A 450 12.39 22.07 34.54
N THR A 451 13.68 22.39 34.77
CA THR A 451 14.21 23.57 35.50
C THR A 451 13.82 23.78 36.96
N GLU A 452 14.78 23.60 37.88
CA GLU A 452 15.49 24.70 38.60
C GLU A 452 16.47 24.14 39.66
N VAL A 453 17.64 24.76 39.73
CA VAL A 453 18.66 24.73 40.81
C VAL A 453 18.53 26.12 41.50
N PRO A 454 18.95 26.42 42.75
CA PRO A 454 20.00 25.76 43.55
C PRO A 454 19.79 25.73 45.08
N GLY A 455 20.71 25.09 45.83
CA GLY A 455 20.94 25.47 47.22
C GLY A 455 21.50 24.42 48.18
N GLU A 456 22.81 24.53 48.41
CA GLU A 456 23.49 24.37 49.71
C GLU A 456 23.68 22.99 50.40
N LYS A 457 24.96 22.62 50.39
CA LYS A 457 25.86 22.38 51.54
C LYS A 457 25.56 21.24 52.54
N ALA A 458 26.57 20.37 52.58
CA ALA A 458 27.21 19.78 53.78
C ALA A 458 26.33 18.79 54.56
N VAL A 459 26.82 17.65 55.02
CA VAL A 459 27.96 17.51 55.93
C VAL A 459 28.46 16.07 55.82
N ALA A 460 29.78 15.93 55.87
CA ALA A 460 30.49 14.66 55.99
C ALA A 460 30.07 13.86 57.23
N ASN A 461 30.02 12.53 57.13
CA ASN A 461 30.77 11.77 58.13
C ASN A 461 31.22 10.39 57.64
N LYS A 462 32.39 10.05 58.18
CA LYS A 462 33.25 8.93 57.85
C LYS A 462 32.73 7.60 58.42
N GLN A 463 33.31 6.55 57.81
CA GLN A 463 34.05 5.46 58.46
C GLN A 463 33.42 4.05 58.52
N GLU A 464 34.30 3.12 58.13
CA GLU A 464 34.45 1.72 58.56
C GLU A 464 33.81 0.60 57.71
N ALA A 465 34.69 -0.03 56.91
CA ALA A 465 34.71 -1.47 56.58
C ALA A 465 35.27 -2.27 57.80
N PRO A 466 35.47 -3.61 57.78
CA PRO A 466 35.20 -4.62 56.73
C PRO A 466 34.60 -5.97 57.26
N SER A 467 34.09 -6.84 56.38
CA SER A 467 34.13 -8.30 56.61
C SER A 467 34.02 -9.09 55.30
N LYS A 468 34.58 -10.31 55.34
CA LYS A 468 35.24 -11.09 54.28
C LYS A 468 34.36 -12.17 53.60
N LEU A 469 34.72 -12.43 52.33
CA LEU A 469 34.71 -13.69 51.53
C LEU A 469 33.36 -14.29 51.02
N PRO A 470 33.37 -15.11 49.92
CA PRO A 470 34.52 -15.58 49.11
C PRO A 470 34.42 -15.35 47.59
N ASP A 471 35.61 -15.38 46.97
CA ASP A 471 35.88 -15.54 45.55
C ASP A 471 35.27 -16.82 44.96
N ASN A 472 34.75 -16.71 43.73
CA ASN A 472 34.76 -17.82 42.79
C ASN A 472 35.11 -17.30 41.39
N THR A 473 36.35 -17.56 41.02
CA THR A 473 37.01 -17.16 39.79
C THR A 473 36.53 -18.02 38.63
N ALA A 474 35.86 -17.43 37.64
CA ALA A 474 35.76 -17.97 36.29
C ALA A 474 36.45 -16.99 35.34
N VAL A 475 37.69 -17.32 34.98
CA VAL A 475 38.48 -16.59 33.98
C VAL A 475 37.84 -16.79 32.61
N ILE A 476 37.16 -15.76 32.10
CA ILE A 476 36.73 -15.70 30.69
C ILE A 476 37.96 -15.31 29.86
N PRO A 477 38.38 -16.08 28.84
CA PRO A 477 39.47 -15.66 27.97
C PRO A 477 39.06 -14.40 27.19
N ALA A 478 39.90 -13.38 27.25
CA ALA A 478 39.72 -12.13 26.50
C ALA A 478 39.57 -12.41 25.00
N ALA A 479 38.53 -11.84 24.39
CA ALA A 479 38.27 -11.96 22.96
C ALA A 479 39.43 -11.35 22.13
N PRO A 480 39.85 -11.98 21.02
CA PRO A 480 40.92 -11.44 20.18
C PRO A 480 40.48 -10.11 19.52
N ALA A 481 41.38 -9.12 19.51
CA ALA A 481 41.11 -7.81 18.92
C ALA A 481 40.68 -7.92 17.44
N PRO A 482 39.61 -7.25 17.01
CA PRO A 482 39.13 -7.32 15.63
C PRO A 482 40.15 -6.71 14.64
N GLY A 483 40.23 -7.28 13.44
CA GLY A 483 41.05 -6.76 12.35
C GLY A 483 40.32 -5.72 11.49
N LEU A 484 41.08 -4.99 10.68
CA LEU A 484 40.59 -3.92 9.80
C LEU A 484 41.05 -4.15 8.36
N ILE A 485 40.14 -4.05 7.40
CA ILE A 485 40.46 -4.13 5.96
C ILE A 485 40.07 -2.82 5.28
N ARG A 486 41.01 -2.18 4.61
CA ARG A 486 40.77 -1.04 3.72
C ARG A 486 40.82 -1.49 2.27
N VAL A 487 39.76 -1.25 1.50
CA VAL A 487 39.68 -1.67 0.09
C VAL A 487 39.72 -0.43 -0.80
N VAL A 488 40.83 -0.24 -1.52
CA VAL A 488 41.02 0.90 -2.43
C VAL A 488 40.97 0.38 -3.86
N SER A 489 40.24 1.05 -4.77
CA SER A 489 40.17 0.61 -6.17
C SER A 489 40.41 1.74 -7.18
N ASN A 490 41.01 1.40 -8.31
CA ASN A 490 41.19 2.32 -9.45
C ASN A 490 39.86 2.71 -10.14
N VAL A 491 38.75 2.02 -9.85
CA VAL A 491 37.44 2.27 -10.44
C VAL A 491 36.45 2.60 -9.34
N SER A 492 35.87 3.79 -9.39
CA SER A 492 34.92 4.28 -8.38
C SER A 492 33.62 3.45 -8.33
N LEU A 493 33.02 3.37 -7.13
CA LEU A 493 31.72 2.73 -6.88
C LEU A 493 31.62 1.23 -7.20
N ALA A 494 32.74 0.51 -7.34
CA ALA A 494 32.70 -0.93 -7.52
C ALA A 494 32.18 -1.61 -6.23
N ARG A 495 31.32 -2.63 -6.37
CA ARG A 495 30.71 -3.33 -5.25
C ARG A 495 31.70 -4.31 -4.63
N ALA A 496 31.98 -4.17 -3.34
CA ALA A 496 32.85 -5.07 -2.58
C ALA A 496 32.02 -6.06 -1.74
N TYR A 497 32.46 -7.31 -1.72
CA TYR A 497 31.86 -8.42 -1.00
C TYR A 497 32.93 -9.13 -0.18
N LEU A 498 32.69 -9.30 1.13
CA LEU A 498 33.54 -10.07 2.03
C LEU A 498 32.80 -11.35 2.42
N ASP A 499 33.38 -12.52 2.14
CA ASP A 499 32.76 -13.84 2.35
C ASP A 499 31.36 -13.98 1.74
N GLY A 500 31.19 -13.39 0.56
CA GLY A 500 29.92 -13.38 -0.16
C GLY A 500 28.89 -12.38 0.38
N LYS A 501 29.18 -11.65 1.47
CA LYS A 501 28.31 -10.58 1.98
C LYS A 501 28.73 -9.23 1.44
N TYR A 502 27.76 -8.43 1.00
CA TYR A 502 28.00 -7.07 0.54
C TYR A 502 28.48 -6.20 1.70
N VAL A 503 29.64 -5.55 1.53
CA VAL A 503 30.26 -4.68 2.55
C VAL A 503 30.25 -3.20 2.19
N GLY A 504 29.95 -2.86 0.93
CA GLY A 504 29.83 -1.48 0.46
C GLY A 504 30.47 -1.26 -0.91
N LYS A 505 30.70 0.00 -1.26
CA LYS A 505 31.37 0.43 -2.50
C LYS A 505 32.85 0.73 -2.23
N THR A 506 33.75 0.50 -3.19
CA THR A 506 35.21 0.69 -3.04
C THR A 506 35.60 2.06 -2.44
N ASP A 507 36.75 2.10 -1.76
CA ASP A 507 37.24 3.13 -0.83
C ASP A 507 36.63 3.07 0.58
N LEU A 508 36.02 1.94 0.90
CA LEU A 508 35.47 1.63 2.23
C LEU A 508 36.52 1.06 3.19
N THR A 509 36.30 1.32 4.49
CA THR A 509 37.04 0.70 5.60
C THR A 509 36.13 -0.26 6.37
N CYS A 510 36.40 -1.55 6.31
CA CYS A 510 35.72 -2.58 7.09
C CYS A 510 36.41 -2.75 8.45
N ALA A 511 35.78 -2.29 9.53
CA ALA A 511 36.21 -2.56 10.91
C ALA A 511 35.45 -3.76 11.51
N GLY A 512 36.02 -4.41 12.53
CA GLY A 512 35.30 -5.44 13.30
C GLY A 512 35.40 -6.86 12.73
N ILE A 513 36.34 -7.14 11.82
CA ILE A 513 36.44 -8.46 11.16
C ILE A 513 37.11 -9.46 12.11
N LYS A 514 36.50 -10.65 12.26
CA LYS A 514 37.06 -11.73 13.08
C LYS A 514 38.41 -12.18 12.48
N PRO A 515 39.45 -12.46 13.27
CA PRO A 515 40.70 -13.00 12.74
C PRO A 515 40.46 -14.35 12.04
N GLY A 516 41.01 -14.52 10.84
CA GLY A 516 40.73 -15.68 10.00
C GLY A 516 40.98 -15.46 8.51
N ALA A 517 40.69 -16.48 7.70
CA ALA A 517 40.75 -16.39 6.24
C ALA A 517 39.42 -15.88 5.69
N HIS A 518 39.46 -14.77 4.96
CA HIS A 518 38.31 -14.12 4.33
C HIS A 518 38.50 -14.05 2.82
N SER A 519 37.41 -14.12 2.06
CA SER A 519 37.38 -13.96 0.62
C SER A 519 36.81 -12.59 0.26
N LEU A 520 37.64 -11.73 -0.34
CA LEU A 520 37.22 -10.42 -0.84
C LEU A 520 36.97 -10.51 -2.34
N LYS A 521 35.77 -10.14 -2.78
CA LYS A 521 35.37 -10.06 -4.19
C LYS A 521 34.92 -8.63 -4.51
N VAL A 522 35.38 -8.07 -5.62
CA VAL A 522 35.00 -6.73 -6.08
C VAL A 522 34.47 -6.83 -7.51
N THR A 523 33.30 -6.24 -7.77
CA THR A 523 32.63 -6.29 -9.08
C THR A 523 32.10 -4.94 -9.52
N LYS A 524 32.14 -4.69 -10.84
CA LYS A 524 31.46 -3.56 -11.49
C LYS A 524 31.00 -3.96 -12.88
N GLU A 525 29.85 -3.46 -13.31
CA GLU A 525 29.33 -3.73 -14.65
C GLU A 525 30.30 -3.21 -15.73
N GLY A 526 30.63 -4.07 -16.71
CA GLY A 526 31.62 -3.76 -17.76
C GLY A 526 33.09 -3.99 -17.39
N PHE A 527 33.38 -4.50 -16.19
CA PHE A 527 34.74 -4.79 -15.71
C PHE A 527 34.88 -6.26 -15.27
N GLU A 528 36.10 -6.80 -15.34
CA GLU A 528 36.39 -8.16 -14.87
C GLU A 528 36.19 -8.26 -13.36
N THR A 529 35.63 -9.38 -12.89
CA THR A 529 35.46 -9.63 -11.45
C THR A 529 36.81 -9.91 -10.80
N TRP A 530 37.15 -9.15 -9.77
CA TRP A 530 38.37 -9.37 -8.99
C TRP A 530 38.05 -10.14 -7.71
N GLN A 531 38.88 -11.13 -7.35
CA GLN A 531 38.72 -11.90 -6.11
C GLN A 531 40.07 -12.28 -5.51
N LYS A 532 40.20 -12.17 -4.18
CA LYS A 532 41.41 -12.56 -3.42
C LYS A 532 41.04 -13.12 -2.06
N LYS A 533 41.77 -14.15 -1.62
CA LYS A 533 41.71 -14.66 -0.23
C LYS A 533 42.74 -13.92 0.63
N ILE A 534 42.31 -13.42 1.78
CA ILE A 534 43.09 -12.61 2.72
C ILE A 534 43.05 -13.30 4.07
N SER A 535 44.21 -13.48 4.71
CA SER A 535 44.30 -14.04 6.07
C SER A 535 44.62 -12.93 7.06
N LEU A 536 43.69 -12.63 7.97
CA LEU A 536 43.81 -11.59 9.00
C LEU A 536 44.32 -12.18 10.32
N LYS A 537 45.39 -11.61 10.88
CA LYS A 537 45.81 -11.85 12.27
C LYS A 537 45.06 -10.92 13.25
N PRO A 538 44.97 -11.26 14.56
CA PRO A 538 44.33 -10.40 15.55
C PRO A 538 44.93 -8.99 15.57
N GLY A 539 44.08 -7.95 15.51
CA GLY A 539 44.49 -6.54 15.52
C GLY A 539 45.25 -6.04 14.27
N GLN A 540 45.26 -6.81 13.17
CA GLN A 540 45.98 -6.46 11.95
C GLN A 540 45.14 -5.56 11.03
N GLU A 541 45.77 -4.51 10.50
CA GLU A 541 45.24 -3.68 9.42
C GLU A 541 45.82 -4.14 8.07
N ILE A 542 44.96 -4.36 7.08
CA ILE A 542 45.37 -4.74 5.72
C ILE A 542 44.73 -3.79 4.71
N GLU A 543 45.56 -3.10 3.94
CA GLU A 543 45.11 -2.37 2.76
C GLU A 543 45.20 -3.26 1.51
N VAL A 544 44.12 -3.28 0.74
CA VAL A 544 44.01 -4.06 -0.49
C VAL A 544 43.70 -3.12 -1.64
N ALA A 545 44.70 -2.89 -2.49
CA ALA A 545 44.55 -2.18 -3.75
C ALA A 545 43.99 -3.13 -4.82
N VAL A 546 42.87 -2.75 -5.44
CA VAL A 546 42.14 -3.53 -6.45
C VAL A 546 42.15 -2.79 -7.79
N ASN A 547 42.79 -3.40 -8.78
CA ASN A 547 42.79 -2.91 -10.15
C ASN A 547 41.80 -3.69 -11.00
N LEU A 548 40.68 -3.07 -11.38
CA LEU A 548 39.69 -3.63 -12.30
C LEU A 548 40.03 -3.27 -13.75
N THR A 549 40.12 -4.28 -14.59
CA THR A 549 40.34 -4.20 -16.05
C THR A 549 39.00 -4.15 -16.76
N LYS A 550 38.84 -3.20 -17.70
CA LYS A 550 37.63 -3.11 -18.52
C LYS A 550 37.60 -4.29 -19.48
N VAL A 551 36.48 -5.00 -19.55
CA VAL A 551 36.32 -6.11 -20.51
C VAL A 551 36.27 -5.51 -21.91
N PRO A 552 37.17 -5.90 -22.84
CA PRO A 552 37.11 -5.43 -24.22
C PRO A 552 35.82 -5.92 -24.87
N VAL A 553 34.99 -5.00 -25.34
CA VAL A 553 33.82 -5.33 -26.17
C VAL A 553 34.35 -5.82 -27.52
N PRO A 554 34.01 -7.04 -27.99
CA PRO A 554 34.43 -7.48 -29.32
C PRO A 554 33.85 -6.52 -30.37
N PRO A 555 34.61 -6.14 -31.42
CA PRO A 555 34.09 -5.29 -32.46
C PRO A 555 32.85 -5.94 -33.09
N PRO A 556 31.82 -5.16 -33.46
CA PRO A 556 30.65 -5.70 -34.13
C PRO A 556 31.09 -6.46 -35.39
N PRO A 557 30.45 -7.59 -35.74
CA PRO A 557 30.83 -8.35 -36.91
C PRO A 557 30.81 -7.44 -38.14
N ARG A 558 31.93 -7.43 -38.86
CA ARG A 558 32.13 -6.68 -40.11
C ARG A 558 30.93 -6.95 -41.00
N ALA A 559 30.19 -5.89 -41.35
CA ALA A 559 29.03 -5.98 -42.23
C ALA A 559 29.39 -6.82 -43.46
N ALA A 560 28.60 -7.87 -43.72
CA ALA A 560 28.74 -8.69 -44.91
C ALA A 560 28.75 -7.76 -46.15
N PRO A 561 29.63 -8.00 -47.13
CA PRO A 561 29.64 -7.20 -48.34
C PRO A 561 28.25 -7.22 -48.99
N ALA A 562 27.76 -6.03 -49.35
CA ALA A 562 26.50 -5.88 -50.06
C ALA A 562 26.49 -6.80 -51.29
N PRO A 563 25.41 -7.56 -51.54
CA PRO A 563 25.32 -8.37 -52.75
C PRO A 563 25.41 -7.45 -53.97
N GLU A 564 26.29 -7.82 -54.90
CA GLU A 564 26.56 -7.09 -56.13
C GLU A 564 25.27 -6.70 -56.87
N ALA A 565 25.24 -5.45 -57.30
CA ALA A 565 24.17 -4.87 -58.10
C ALA A 565 23.96 -5.66 -59.40
N GLN A 566 22.90 -6.44 -59.47
CA GLN A 566 22.36 -6.97 -60.71
C GLN A 566 21.65 -5.84 -61.48
N PRO A 567 21.89 -5.70 -62.80
CA PRO A 567 21.51 -4.52 -63.57
C PRO A 567 19.99 -4.38 -63.74
N TYR A 568 19.48 -3.19 -63.44
CA TYR A 568 18.10 -2.77 -63.61
C TYR A 568 17.61 -2.97 -65.05
N LYS A 569 16.84 -4.05 -65.28
CA LYS A 569 15.97 -4.15 -66.44
C LYS A 569 14.77 -3.22 -66.23
N ARG A 570 14.64 -2.22 -67.11
CA ARG A 570 13.49 -1.33 -67.23
C ARG A 570 12.21 -2.15 -67.28
N TYR A 571 11.40 -2.08 -66.23
CA TYR A 571 9.99 -2.44 -66.29
C TYR A 571 9.17 -1.16 -66.27
N SER A 572 8.40 -0.98 -67.34
CA SER A 572 7.44 0.11 -67.52
C SER A 572 6.42 0.15 -66.39
N PRO A 573 5.97 1.35 -65.98
CA PRO A 573 5.02 1.50 -64.88
C PRO A 573 3.68 0.83 -65.22
N PRO A 574 3.01 0.19 -64.24
CA PRO A 574 1.67 -0.34 -64.42
C PRO A 574 0.66 0.81 -64.67
N PRO A 575 -0.40 0.56 -65.46
CA PRO A 575 -1.42 1.56 -65.76
C PRO A 575 -2.15 2.02 -64.49
N SER A 576 -2.44 3.31 -64.45
CA SER A 576 -3.12 3.99 -63.34
C SER A 576 -4.47 3.35 -63.00
N PRO A 577 -4.85 3.27 -61.71
CA PRO A 577 -6.12 2.68 -61.30
C PRO A 577 -7.31 3.49 -61.83
N PRO A 578 -8.42 2.83 -62.21
CA PRO A 578 -9.62 3.52 -62.67
C PRO A 578 -10.24 4.36 -61.54
N ARG A 579 -10.43 5.66 -61.82
CA ARG A 579 -11.29 6.56 -61.04
C ARG A 579 -12.72 6.01 -61.02
N SER A 580 -13.12 5.39 -59.91
CA SER A 580 -14.52 5.24 -59.54
C SER A 580 -14.64 5.53 -58.04
N TYR A 581 -15.11 6.74 -57.72
CA TYR A 581 -15.49 7.08 -56.36
C TYR A 581 -16.81 6.38 -56.03
N PRO A 582 -16.93 5.63 -54.92
CA PRO A 582 -18.25 5.30 -54.41
C PRO A 582 -18.94 6.60 -53.98
N ARG A 583 -20.12 6.88 -54.55
CA ARG A 583 -20.99 7.97 -54.12
C ARG A 583 -21.25 7.85 -52.61
N TYR A 584 -20.80 8.84 -51.86
CA TYR A 584 -21.20 9.06 -50.48
C TYR A 584 -22.72 9.19 -50.43
N GLN A 585 -23.43 8.18 -49.90
CA GLN A 585 -24.84 8.31 -49.55
C GLN A 585 -24.92 8.95 -48.16
N PRO A 586 -25.57 10.13 -48.00
CA PRO A 586 -25.82 10.69 -46.68
C PRO A 586 -26.80 9.80 -45.91
N PRO A 587 -26.69 9.73 -44.57
CA PRO A 587 -27.62 8.96 -43.75
C PRO A 587 -29.07 9.46 -43.93
N PRO A 588 -30.09 8.59 -43.78
CA PRO A 588 -31.48 8.98 -43.95
C PRO A 588 -31.85 10.09 -42.97
N ARG A 589 -32.49 11.14 -43.48
CA ARG A 589 -33.00 12.27 -42.71
C ARG A 589 -33.93 11.75 -41.61
N ARG A 590 -33.71 12.17 -40.36
CA ARG A 590 -34.71 12.05 -39.29
C ARG A 590 -36.04 12.59 -39.80
N PRO A 591 -37.17 11.91 -39.56
CA PRO A 591 -38.47 12.45 -39.89
C PRO A 591 -38.69 13.76 -39.12
N SER A 592 -39.13 14.80 -39.83
CA SER A 592 -39.50 16.08 -39.26
C SER A 592 -40.58 15.91 -38.19
N PRO A 593 -40.56 16.69 -37.09
CA PRO A 593 -41.61 16.64 -36.09
C PRO A 593 -42.96 17.00 -36.72
N ALA A 594 -43.97 16.18 -36.45
CA ALA A 594 -45.34 16.42 -36.86
C ALA A 594 -45.83 17.80 -36.36
N PRO A 595 -46.68 18.51 -37.12
CA PRO A 595 -47.23 19.79 -36.70
C PRO A 595 -47.99 19.62 -35.38
N ARG A 596 -47.74 20.54 -34.43
CA ARG A 596 -48.50 20.69 -33.18
C ARG A 596 -50.00 20.64 -33.48
N LYS A 597 -50.66 19.55 -33.09
CA LYS A 597 -52.11 19.57 -32.91
C LYS A 597 -52.41 20.42 -31.68
N ALA A 598 -53.32 21.36 -31.87
CA ALA A 598 -53.83 22.27 -30.88
C ALA A 598 -54.26 21.54 -29.60
N ALA A 599 -54.01 22.18 -28.47
CA ALA A 599 -54.59 21.82 -27.19
C ALA A 599 -56.12 21.77 -27.31
N PRO A 600 -56.79 20.74 -26.78
CA PRO A 600 -58.19 20.87 -26.40
C PRO A 600 -58.24 21.68 -25.10
N GLU A 601 -58.94 22.80 -25.16
CA GLU A 601 -59.37 23.59 -24.02
C GLU A 601 -60.04 22.66 -22.99
N LEU A 602 -59.50 22.62 -21.77
CA LEU A 602 -60.21 22.08 -20.62
C LEU A 602 -61.24 23.12 -20.16
N PRO A 603 -62.54 22.80 -20.11
CA PRO A 603 -63.51 23.69 -19.50
C PRO A 603 -63.31 23.72 -17.99
N MET A 604 -63.18 24.94 -17.47
CA MET A 604 -63.35 25.27 -16.06
C MET A 604 -64.79 25.00 -15.62
N GLY A 605 -64.95 24.34 -14.46
CA GLY A 605 -66.21 24.14 -13.74
C GLY A 605 -66.32 22.71 -13.22
N GLU A 606 -66.70 22.39 -12.00
CA GLU A 606 -67.11 23.09 -10.78
C GLU A 606 -66.71 22.13 -9.62
N LEU A 607 -66.12 22.61 -8.53
CA LEU A 607 -66.81 22.67 -7.23
C LEU A 607 -67.82 21.53 -6.98
N HIS A 608 -67.39 20.49 -6.26
CA HIS A 608 -68.03 20.06 -5.01
C HIS A 608 -67.14 19.14 -4.17
#